data_AF-A0A966EBQ3-F1
#
_entry.id   AF-A0A966EBQ3-F1
#
_cell.length_a   1.000
_cell.length_b   1.000
_cell.length_c   1.000
_cell.angle_alpha   90.00
_cell.angle_beta   90.00
_cell.angle_gamma   90.00
#
_symmetry.space_group_name_H-M   'P 1'
#
loop_
_entity.id
_entity.type
_entity.pdbx_description
1 polymer ?
#
loop_
_entity_poly.entity_id
_entity_poly.type
_entity_poly.pdbx_seq_one_letter_code
_entity_poly.pdbx_strand_id
1 'polypeptide(L)'
;MPRERLEVADIFRAHGPAWRTANAGHVSLAQLKVMSAIERCRTAVLGGHVARCQDCAHTHIAYNSCRNRHCPKCQGAAAREWLAAREAELLPAPYFHVVFTVPAPIADIAYQNKAAVYDILLKASAETLITIAADPKHLGARIGMTAVLHTWGSAVTHHPHVHMIVPGGGISLDGERWVSCRPNFFLSVHVLSRLFHRLFIERLRAAHEAGRLRFFNDLAHLAERDAFDAYLAPLRKSKWVVYAKPPFGGPEA
;
A
#
# COMPACT_ATOMS: atom_id res chain seq x y z
N MET A 1 -28.50 -2.54 5.83
CA MET A 1 -27.92 -2.49 4.47
C MET A 1 -28.32 -3.75 3.72
N PRO A 2 -28.86 -3.65 2.50
CA PRO A 2 -29.13 -4.82 1.68
C PRO A 2 -27.82 -5.58 1.45
N ARG A 3 -27.88 -6.89 1.55
CA ARG A 3 -26.71 -7.76 1.34
C ARG A 3 -26.38 -7.73 -0.15
N GLU A 4 -25.11 -7.49 -0.49
CA GLU A 4 -24.67 -7.58 -1.88
C GLU A 4 -25.06 -8.95 -2.45
N ARG A 5 -25.57 -8.95 -3.67
CA ARG A 5 -26.16 -10.13 -4.30
C ARG A 5 -25.13 -11.20 -4.65
N LEU A 6 -23.86 -10.82 -4.76
CA LEU A 6 -22.71 -11.70 -4.98
C LEU A 6 -21.51 -11.19 -4.18
N GLU A 7 -20.85 -12.08 -3.43
CA GLU A 7 -19.67 -11.79 -2.63
C GLU A 7 -18.47 -12.61 -3.13
N VAL A 8 -17.23 -12.19 -2.81
CA VAL A 8 -16.01 -12.99 -3.08
C VAL A 8 -16.11 -14.42 -2.51
N ALA A 9 -16.80 -14.56 -1.37
CA ALA A 9 -17.03 -15.87 -0.75
C ALA A 9 -17.86 -16.81 -1.64
N ASP A 10 -18.78 -16.28 -2.44
CA ASP A 10 -19.61 -17.09 -3.35
C ASP A 10 -18.78 -17.61 -4.52
N ILE A 11 -17.88 -16.77 -5.06
CA ILE A 11 -16.91 -17.18 -6.09
C ILE A 11 -16.01 -18.30 -5.56
N PHE A 12 -15.48 -18.18 -4.34
CA PHE A 12 -14.64 -19.22 -3.74
C PHE A 12 -15.40 -20.51 -3.47
N ARG A 13 -16.66 -20.45 -3.02
CA ARG A 13 -17.46 -21.67 -2.83
C ARG A 13 -17.78 -22.36 -4.16
N ALA A 14 -18.09 -21.60 -5.21
CA ALA A 14 -18.47 -22.14 -6.52
C ALA A 14 -17.27 -22.67 -7.32
N HIS A 15 -16.14 -21.94 -7.33
CA HIS A 15 -15.00 -22.21 -8.22
C HIS A 15 -13.70 -22.53 -7.49
N GLY A 16 -13.61 -22.25 -6.19
CA GLY A 16 -12.42 -22.47 -5.38
C GLY A 16 -11.93 -23.91 -5.35
N PRO A 17 -12.78 -24.95 -5.24
CA PRO A 17 -12.31 -26.34 -5.27
C PRO A 17 -11.54 -26.69 -6.55
N ALA A 18 -12.12 -26.42 -7.73
CA ALA A 18 -11.48 -26.67 -9.01
C ALA A 18 -10.19 -25.85 -9.18
N TRP A 19 -10.22 -24.57 -8.79
CA TRP A 19 -9.05 -23.70 -8.87
C TRP A 19 -7.89 -24.18 -7.96
N ARG A 20 -8.18 -24.64 -6.73
CA ARG A 20 -7.16 -25.17 -5.82
C ARG A 20 -6.52 -26.44 -6.37
N THR A 21 -7.31 -27.33 -6.98
CA THR A 21 -6.77 -28.53 -7.65
C THR A 21 -5.86 -28.15 -8.81
N ALA A 22 -6.30 -27.23 -9.67
CA ALA A 22 -5.51 -26.77 -10.81
C ALA A 22 -4.20 -26.06 -10.42
N ASN A 23 -4.14 -25.47 -9.22
CA ASN A 23 -2.98 -24.73 -8.71
C ASN A 23 -2.28 -25.43 -7.54
N ALA A 24 -2.44 -26.75 -7.40
CA ALA A 24 -1.78 -27.52 -6.36
C ALA A 24 -0.25 -27.31 -6.42
N GLY A 25 0.39 -27.13 -5.26
CA GLY A 25 1.83 -26.83 -5.15
C GLY A 25 2.23 -25.37 -5.43
N HIS A 26 1.35 -24.56 -6.02
CA HIS A 26 1.64 -23.17 -6.40
C HIS A 26 0.96 -22.14 -5.48
N VAL A 27 0.19 -22.61 -4.49
CA VAL A 27 -0.54 -21.76 -3.54
C VAL A 27 -0.03 -22.03 -2.13
N SER A 28 0.40 -20.98 -1.45
CA SER A 28 0.87 -21.08 -0.07
C SER A 28 -0.26 -21.47 0.89
N LEU A 29 0.09 -22.14 1.99
CA LEU A 29 -0.84 -22.44 3.07
C LEU A 29 -1.54 -21.17 3.60
N ALA A 30 -0.83 -20.03 3.63
CA ALA A 30 -1.39 -18.76 4.04
C ALA A 30 -2.53 -18.31 3.11
N GLN A 31 -2.35 -18.40 1.79
CA GLN A 31 -3.39 -18.09 0.82
C GLN A 31 -4.58 -19.06 0.94
N LEU A 32 -4.33 -20.36 1.11
CA LEU A 32 -5.40 -21.34 1.30
C LEU A 32 -6.24 -21.03 2.56
N LYS A 33 -5.58 -20.69 3.68
CA LYS A 33 -6.24 -20.26 4.93
C LYS A 33 -7.07 -19.00 4.74
N VAL A 34 -6.59 -18.03 3.95
CA VAL A 34 -7.35 -16.82 3.62
C VAL A 34 -8.62 -17.17 2.85
N MET A 35 -8.53 -18.00 1.82
CA MET A 35 -9.71 -18.42 1.05
C MET A 35 -10.74 -19.12 1.97
N SER A 36 -10.30 -20.06 2.82
CA SER A 36 -11.19 -20.75 3.77
C SER A 36 -11.77 -19.82 4.85
N ALA A 37 -11.05 -18.78 5.24
CA ALA A 37 -11.58 -17.76 6.16
C ALA A 37 -12.69 -16.94 5.48
N ILE A 38 -12.52 -16.61 4.19
CA ILE A 38 -13.51 -15.85 3.43
C ILE A 38 -14.77 -16.69 3.16
N GLU A 39 -14.62 -17.95 2.76
CA GLU A 39 -15.74 -18.89 2.51
C GLU A 39 -16.65 -19.06 3.74
N ARG A 40 -16.05 -19.17 4.94
CA ARG A 40 -16.73 -19.39 6.22
C ARG A 40 -17.22 -18.11 6.90
N CYS A 41 -16.81 -16.93 6.43
CA CYS A 41 -17.11 -15.67 7.10
C CYS A 41 -18.62 -15.37 7.10
N ARG A 42 -19.18 -15.11 8.30
CA ARG A 42 -20.61 -14.85 8.52
C ARG A 42 -21.51 -15.98 8.02
N THR A 43 -21.13 -17.22 8.32
CA THR A 43 -21.96 -18.42 8.16
C THR A 43 -22.10 -19.13 9.50
N ALA A 44 -23.05 -20.07 9.58
CA ALA A 44 -23.27 -20.88 10.78
C ALA A 44 -22.03 -21.66 11.25
N VAL A 45 -21.07 -21.92 10.35
CA VAL A 45 -19.81 -22.62 10.66
C VAL A 45 -18.99 -21.88 11.73
N LEU A 46 -19.10 -20.56 11.83
CA LEU A 46 -18.41 -19.75 12.85
C LEU A 46 -19.28 -19.47 14.08
N GLY A 47 -20.47 -20.08 14.16
CA GLY A 47 -21.48 -19.73 15.15
C GLY A 47 -22.10 -18.35 14.91
N GLY A 48 -22.94 -17.93 15.84
CA GLY A 48 -23.63 -16.66 15.77
C GLY A 48 -24.56 -16.40 16.95
N HIS A 49 -25.31 -15.33 16.83
CA HIS A 49 -26.27 -14.87 17.82
C HIS A 49 -27.67 -14.86 17.21
N VAL A 50 -28.66 -15.18 18.04
CA VAL A 50 -30.07 -15.10 17.67
C VAL A 50 -30.72 -14.08 18.61
N ALA A 51 -31.28 -13.03 18.05
CA ALA A 51 -32.06 -12.03 18.79
C ALA A 51 -33.53 -12.14 18.37
N ARG A 52 -34.45 -12.06 19.32
CA ARG A 52 -35.90 -12.06 19.04
C ARG A 52 -36.52 -10.80 19.59
N CYS A 53 -37.26 -10.08 18.75
CA CYS A 53 -38.05 -8.93 19.17
C CYS A 53 -39.19 -9.41 20.10
N GLN A 54 -39.33 -8.79 21.26
CA GLN A 54 -40.38 -9.16 22.22
C GLN A 54 -41.77 -8.70 21.76
N ASP A 55 -41.86 -7.62 20.98
CA ASP A 55 -43.13 -7.05 20.56
C ASP A 55 -43.75 -7.76 19.34
N CYS A 56 -42.92 -8.12 18.35
CA CYS A 56 -43.40 -8.70 17.09
C CYS A 56 -42.91 -10.13 16.82
N ALA A 57 -42.19 -10.75 17.77
CA ALA A 57 -41.59 -12.07 17.66
C ALA A 57 -40.58 -12.27 16.50
N HIS A 58 -40.27 -11.23 15.73
CA HIS A 58 -39.31 -11.29 14.64
C HIS A 58 -37.94 -11.73 15.17
N THR A 59 -37.32 -12.69 14.47
CA THR A 59 -36.04 -13.27 14.86
C THR A 59 -34.95 -12.86 13.88
N HIS A 60 -33.88 -12.27 14.40
CA HIS A 60 -32.72 -11.84 13.65
C HIS A 60 -31.50 -12.72 14.00
N ILE A 61 -30.89 -13.31 12.98
CA ILE A 61 -29.70 -14.17 13.13
C ILE A 61 -28.47 -13.42 12.62
N ALA A 62 -27.45 -13.33 13.46
CA ALA A 62 -26.18 -12.69 13.14
C ALA A 62 -25.02 -13.69 13.30
N TYR A 63 -24.37 -14.07 12.20
CA TYR A 63 -23.22 -14.98 12.22
C TYR A 63 -21.90 -14.25 12.48
N ASN A 64 -20.97 -14.94 13.15
CA ASN A 64 -19.66 -14.40 13.52
C ASN A 64 -18.77 -14.15 12.30
N SER A 65 -17.87 -13.17 12.42
CA SER A 65 -16.90 -12.80 11.39
C SER A 65 -15.60 -13.59 11.51
N CYS A 66 -14.92 -13.85 10.40
CA CYS A 66 -13.63 -14.54 10.42
C CYS A 66 -12.45 -13.66 10.86
N ARG A 67 -12.68 -12.33 10.96
CA ARG A 67 -11.69 -11.29 11.35
C ARG A 67 -10.39 -11.28 10.53
N ASN A 68 -10.33 -11.99 9.41
CA ASN A 68 -9.15 -12.02 8.56
C ASN A 68 -8.98 -10.68 7.82
N ARG A 69 -7.77 -10.13 7.82
CA ARG A 69 -7.42 -8.85 7.14
C ARG A 69 -7.61 -8.84 5.63
N HIS A 70 -7.78 -10.00 5.00
CA HIS A 70 -8.04 -10.12 3.56
C HIS A 70 -9.53 -10.32 3.26
N CYS A 71 -10.39 -10.46 4.27
CA CYS A 71 -11.82 -10.66 4.07
C CYS A 71 -12.53 -9.32 3.83
N PRO A 72 -13.14 -9.08 2.65
CA PRO A 72 -13.79 -7.81 2.33
C PRO A 72 -14.89 -7.44 3.33
N LYS A 73 -15.66 -8.44 3.80
CA LYS A 73 -16.73 -8.23 4.79
C LYS A 73 -16.20 -7.76 6.14
N CYS A 74 -15.06 -8.30 6.57
CA CYS A 74 -14.49 -7.98 7.89
C CYS A 74 -13.79 -6.63 7.86
N GLN A 75 -13.09 -6.32 6.76
CA GLN A 75 -12.33 -5.09 6.64
C GLN A 75 -13.19 -3.88 6.29
N GLY A 76 -14.40 -4.06 5.75
CA GLY A 76 -15.24 -2.91 5.37
C GLY A 76 -15.54 -1.95 6.53
N ALA A 77 -15.81 -2.46 7.74
CA ALA A 77 -16.03 -1.61 8.91
C ALA A 77 -14.74 -0.92 9.39
N ALA A 78 -13.67 -1.70 9.56
CA ALA A 78 -12.37 -1.19 9.96
C ALA A 78 -11.81 -0.14 8.98
N ALA A 79 -12.01 -0.34 7.68
CA ALA A 79 -11.60 0.61 6.65
C ALA A 79 -12.37 1.93 6.74
N ARG A 80 -13.68 1.89 7.03
CA ARG A 80 -14.48 3.11 7.24
C ARG A 80 -14.09 3.86 8.50
N GLU A 81 -13.88 3.14 9.60
CA GLU A 81 -13.38 3.74 10.85
C GLU A 81 -12.01 4.38 10.65
N TRP A 82 -11.11 3.68 9.96
CA TRP A 82 -9.80 4.21 9.59
C TRP A 82 -9.90 5.45 8.71
N LEU A 83 -10.78 5.43 7.69
CA LEU A 83 -11.01 6.56 6.78
C LEU A 83 -11.53 7.78 7.55
N ALA A 84 -12.57 7.62 8.37
CA ALA A 84 -13.12 8.70 9.18
C ALA A 84 -12.05 9.32 10.10
N ALA A 85 -11.16 8.50 10.66
CA ALA A 85 -10.05 9.00 11.48
C ALA A 85 -9.01 9.79 10.66
N ARG A 86 -8.75 9.43 9.40
CA ARG A 86 -7.86 10.21 8.51
C ARG A 86 -8.54 11.49 7.99
N GLU A 87 -9.84 11.44 7.71
CA GLU A 87 -10.63 12.60 7.31
C GLU A 87 -10.66 13.68 8.41
N ALA A 88 -10.70 13.27 9.69
CA ALA A 88 -10.64 14.18 10.83
C ALA A 88 -9.28 14.91 10.96
N GLU A 89 -8.23 14.43 10.29
CA GLU A 89 -6.89 15.03 10.28
C GLU A 89 -6.69 15.99 9.10
N LEU A 90 -7.70 16.18 8.24
CA LEU A 90 -7.60 17.05 7.09
C LEU A 90 -7.46 18.52 7.50
N LEU A 91 -6.52 19.20 6.86
CA LEU A 91 -6.28 20.62 7.00
C LEU A 91 -7.07 21.37 5.92
N PRO A 92 -7.51 22.61 6.17
CA PRO A 92 -8.14 23.45 5.15
C PRO A 92 -7.10 23.97 4.14
N ALA A 93 -6.52 23.07 3.35
CA ALA A 93 -5.49 23.33 2.35
C ALA A 93 -5.76 22.53 1.06
N PRO A 94 -5.18 22.93 -0.09
CA PRO A 94 -5.13 22.05 -1.25
C PRO A 94 -4.41 20.75 -0.91
N TYR A 95 -4.65 19.68 -1.67
CA TYR A 95 -3.92 18.42 -1.50
C TYR A 95 -3.30 17.97 -2.80
N PHE A 96 -2.31 17.08 -2.70
CA PHE A 96 -1.65 16.45 -3.82
C PHE A 96 -1.55 14.95 -3.60
N HIS A 97 -1.80 14.22 -4.67
CA HIS A 97 -1.56 12.80 -4.77
C HIS A 97 -0.19 12.56 -5.40
N VAL A 98 0.76 12.08 -4.60
CA VAL A 98 2.11 11.73 -5.05
C VAL A 98 2.27 10.22 -5.08
N VAL A 99 2.78 9.65 -6.18
CA VAL A 99 3.01 8.22 -6.32
C VAL A 99 4.49 7.95 -6.58
N PHE A 100 5.07 7.05 -5.79
CA PHE A 100 6.41 6.53 -6.00
C PHE A 100 6.32 5.07 -6.45
N THR A 101 6.87 4.77 -7.62
CA THR A 101 6.86 3.44 -8.22
C THR A 101 8.28 2.93 -8.41
N VAL A 102 8.50 1.64 -8.13
CA VAL A 102 9.78 0.98 -8.39
C VAL A 102 9.76 0.26 -9.76
N PRO A 103 10.91 0.15 -10.46
CA PRO A 103 11.02 -0.62 -11.70
C PRO A 103 10.72 -2.11 -11.50
N ALA A 104 10.32 -2.81 -12.57
CA ALA A 104 10.01 -4.25 -12.52
C ALA A 104 11.14 -5.11 -11.92
N PRO A 105 12.44 -4.90 -12.25
CA PRO A 105 13.54 -5.62 -11.60
C PRO A 105 13.57 -5.49 -10.07
N ILE A 106 13.17 -4.34 -9.53
CA ILE A 106 13.05 -4.13 -8.09
C ILE A 106 11.78 -4.77 -7.54
N ALA A 107 10.69 -4.79 -8.30
CA ALA A 107 9.46 -5.48 -7.92
C ALA A 107 9.72 -6.99 -7.75
N ASP A 108 10.55 -7.60 -8.60
CA ASP A 108 10.94 -9.01 -8.50
C ASP A 108 11.70 -9.29 -7.19
N ILE A 109 12.67 -8.43 -6.83
CA ILE A 109 13.35 -8.50 -5.52
C ILE A 109 12.32 -8.33 -4.38
N ALA A 110 11.40 -7.39 -4.51
CA ALA A 110 10.37 -7.13 -3.51
C ALA A 110 9.41 -8.31 -3.32
N TYR A 111 9.16 -9.10 -4.36
CA TYR A 111 8.30 -10.27 -4.28
C TYR A 111 8.85 -11.32 -3.29
N GLN A 112 10.17 -11.53 -3.31
CA GLN A 112 10.87 -12.44 -2.40
C GLN A 112 11.16 -11.78 -1.03
N ASN A 113 11.29 -10.44 -0.99
CA ASN A 113 11.75 -9.68 0.18
C ASN A 113 10.75 -8.62 0.67
N LYS A 114 9.47 -8.98 0.70
CA LYS A 114 8.34 -8.05 0.94
C LYS A 114 8.57 -7.08 2.11
N ALA A 115 8.88 -7.60 3.30
CA ALA A 115 9.04 -6.76 4.49
C ALA A 115 10.17 -5.73 4.34
N ALA A 116 11.36 -6.17 3.92
CA ALA A 116 12.53 -5.30 3.76
C ALA A 116 12.32 -4.26 2.66
N VAL A 117 11.83 -4.68 1.50
CA VAL A 117 11.71 -3.77 0.34
C VAL A 117 10.53 -2.80 0.50
N TYR A 118 9.42 -3.22 1.13
CA TYR A 118 8.30 -2.32 1.39
C TYR A 118 8.63 -1.30 2.49
N ASP A 119 9.41 -1.69 3.50
CA ASP A 119 9.96 -0.75 4.49
C ASP A 119 10.86 0.30 3.83
N ILE A 120 11.76 -0.12 2.93
CA ILE A 120 12.61 0.79 2.15
C ILE A 120 11.76 1.72 1.27
N LEU A 121 10.75 1.18 0.58
CA LEU A 121 9.88 1.96 -0.29
C LEU A 121 9.16 3.07 0.48
N LEU A 122 8.54 2.75 1.62
CA LEU A 122 7.86 3.72 2.48
C LEU A 122 8.83 4.78 3.04
N LYS A 123 10.00 4.36 3.55
CA LYS A 123 10.98 5.29 4.13
C LYS A 123 11.59 6.20 3.08
N ALA A 124 12.05 5.65 1.96
CA ALA A 124 12.71 6.43 0.91
C ALA A 124 11.76 7.43 0.26
N SER A 125 10.49 7.07 0.04
CA SER A 125 9.48 7.99 -0.50
C SER A 125 9.16 9.12 0.47
N ALA A 126 8.97 8.82 1.77
CA ALA A 126 8.68 9.84 2.77
C ALA A 126 9.86 10.78 2.98
N GLU A 127 11.08 10.24 3.12
CA GLU A 127 12.31 11.01 3.26
C GLU A 127 12.55 11.92 2.05
N THR A 128 12.23 11.44 0.84
CA THR A 128 12.34 12.25 -0.38
C THR A 128 11.45 13.48 -0.31
N LEU A 129 10.18 13.31 0.06
CA LEU A 129 9.26 14.43 0.17
C LEU A 129 9.67 15.41 1.27
N ILE A 130 10.00 14.91 2.46
CA ILE A 130 10.41 15.74 3.60
C ILE A 130 11.66 16.55 3.25
N THR A 131 12.67 15.91 2.66
CA THR A 131 13.95 16.55 2.31
C THR A 131 13.74 17.65 1.27
N ILE A 132 13.03 17.36 0.18
CA ILE A 132 12.84 18.34 -0.90
C ILE A 132 11.90 19.46 -0.48
N ALA A 133 10.87 19.17 0.33
CA ALA A 133 9.97 20.19 0.85
C ALA A 133 10.68 21.17 1.80
N ALA A 134 11.62 20.68 2.61
CA ALA A 134 12.36 21.51 3.55
C ALA A 134 13.35 22.47 2.88
N ASP A 135 13.82 22.19 1.65
CA ASP A 135 14.75 23.07 0.94
C ASP A 135 14.05 24.39 0.51
N PRO A 136 14.55 25.56 0.94
CA PRO A 136 14.00 26.87 0.55
C PRO A 136 14.04 27.16 -0.96
N LYS A 137 14.89 26.47 -1.73
CA LYS A 137 14.90 26.56 -3.21
C LYS A 137 13.68 25.88 -3.84
N HIS A 138 12.98 25.06 -3.06
CA HIS A 138 11.77 24.35 -3.46
C HIS A 138 10.55 24.92 -2.74
N LEU A 139 10.23 24.41 -1.54
CA LEU A 139 9.08 24.88 -0.76
C LEU A 139 9.51 25.62 0.52
N GLY A 140 10.55 25.16 1.21
CA GLY A 140 11.00 25.75 2.47
C GLY A 140 10.05 25.50 3.65
N ALA A 141 9.45 24.30 3.70
CA ALA A 141 8.42 23.98 4.69
C ALA A 141 8.53 22.54 5.23
N ARG A 142 8.11 22.36 6.48
CA ARG A 142 7.84 21.07 7.12
C ARG A 142 6.43 20.61 6.73
N ILE A 143 6.35 19.55 5.95
CA ILE A 143 5.10 18.98 5.44
C ILE A 143 4.65 17.78 6.26
N GLY A 144 3.34 17.52 6.26
CA GLY A 144 2.76 16.24 6.67
C GLY A 144 2.42 15.38 5.44
N MET A 145 2.22 14.09 5.63
CA MET A 145 1.72 13.19 4.58
C MET A 145 1.08 11.93 5.16
N THR A 146 0.11 11.38 4.45
CA THR A 146 -0.41 10.03 4.69
C THR A 146 0.06 9.12 3.56
N ALA A 147 0.77 8.03 3.89
CA ALA A 147 1.34 7.10 2.93
C ALA A 147 0.62 5.74 2.95
N VAL A 148 0.24 5.24 1.78
CA VAL A 148 -0.45 3.97 1.59
C VAL A 148 0.32 3.12 0.59
N LEU A 149 0.78 1.94 1.04
CA LEU A 149 1.47 0.96 0.20
C LEU A 149 0.46 0.14 -0.60
N HIS A 150 0.64 0.12 -1.92
CA HIS A 150 -0.07 -0.75 -2.84
C HIS A 150 0.91 -1.77 -3.43
N THR A 151 0.49 -3.02 -3.56
CA THR A 151 1.35 -4.11 -4.08
C THR A 151 0.92 -4.61 -5.46
N TRP A 152 -0.16 -4.08 -6.02
CA TRP A 152 -0.78 -4.57 -7.25
C TRP A 152 -1.11 -3.42 -8.21
N GLY A 153 -0.88 -3.61 -9.50
CA GLY A 153 -1.31 -2.70 -10.55
C GLY A 153 -2.78 -2.93 -10.94
N SER A 154 -3.32 -2.09 -11.83
CA SER A 154 -4.70 -2.23 -12.35
C SER A 154 -4.95 -3.56 -13.08
N ALA A 155 -3.92 -4.12 -13.70
CA ALA A 155 -3.95 -5.46 -14.31
C ALA A 155 -3.82 -6.61 -13.29
N VAL A 156 -3.84 -6.31 -11.97
CA VAL A 156 -3.66 -7.27 -10.87
C VAL A 156 -2.32 -8.01 -10.95
N THR A 157 -1.30 -7.36 -11.52
CA THR A 157 0.10 -7.83 -11.51
C THR A 157 0.84 -7.25 -10.32
N HIS A 158 1.86 -7.96 -9.84
CA HIS A 158 2.69 -7.47 -8.73
C HIS A 158 3.40 -6.18 -9.14
N HIS A 159 3.07 -5.09 -8.45
CA HIS A 159 3.54 -3.76 -8.78
C HIS A 159 3.58 -2.91 -7.50
N PRO A 160 4.63 -3.03 -6.68
CA PRO A 160 4.74 -2.28 -5.44
C PRO A 160 4.96 -0.79 -5.71
N HIS A 161 4.10 0.04 -5.14
CA HIS A 161 4.15 1.49 -5.22
C HIS A 161 3.52 2.11 -3.98
N VAL A 162 3.86 3.36 -3.66
CA VAL A 162 3.28 4.08 -2.53
C VAL A 162 2.50 5.28 -3.04
N HIS A 163 1.24 5.36 -2.63
CA HIS A 163 0.39 6.53 -2.78
C HIS A 163 0.58 7.42 -1.55
N MET A 164 0.78 8.71 -1.75
CA MET A 164 0.88 9.70 -0.68
C MET A 164 -0.14 10.80 -0.90
N ILE A 165 -0.86 11.12 0.17
CA ILE A 165 -1.75 12.27 0.26
C ILE A 165 -1.00 13.34 1.05
N VAL A 166 -0.74 14.47 0.40
CA VAL A 166 0.13 15.52 0.93
C VAL A 166 -0.61 16.86 0.89
N PRO A 167 -0.72 17.61 2.00
CA PRO A 167 -1.21 18.98 1.97
C PRO A 167 -0.33 19.84 1.05
N GLY A 168 -0.95 20.77 0.34
CA GLY A 168 -0.34 21.72 -0.60
C GLY A 168 0.44 22.82 0.09
N GLY A 169 1.24 22.46 1.09
CA GLY A 169 1.97 23.36 1.94
C GLY A 169 2.40 22.70 3.24
N GLY A 170 3.06 23.46 4.09
CA GLY A 170 3.53 23.01 5.38
C GLY A 170 3.82 24.17 6.32
N ILE A 171 4.29 23.84 7.53
CA ILE A 171 4.73 24.85 8.50
C ILE A 171 6.12 25.32 8.10
N SER A 172 6.40 26.63 8.17
CA SER A 172 7.74 27.17 7.96
C SER A 172 8.77 26.50 8.86
N LEU A 173 10.04 26.55 8.44
CA LEU A 173 11.13 25.90 9.18
C LEU A 173 11.30 26.47 10.60
N ASP A 174 11.03 27.78 10.78
CA ASP A 174 10.98 28.46 12.08
C ASP A 174 9.72 28.12 12.92
N GLY A 175 8.65 27.59 12.31
CA GLY A 175 7.42 27.25 13.00
C GLY A 175 6.38 28.35 13.09
N GLU A 176 6.63 29.53 12.53
CA GLU A 176 5.82 30.71 12.78
C GLU A 176 4.61 30.85 11.84
N ARG A 177 4.67 30.24 10.65
CA ARG A 177 3.63 30.45 9.62
C ARG A 177 3.43 29.26 8.70
N TRP A 178 2.30 29.28 8.00
CA TRP A 178 2.04 28.36 6.90
C TRP A 178 2.75 28.82 5.62
N VAL A 179 3.30 27.86 4.87
CA VAL A 179 3.93 28.04 3.57
C VAL A 179 3.15 27.21 2.55
N SER A 180 2.39 27.88 1.68
CA SER A 180 1.62 27.21 0.63
C SER A 180 2.49 26.92 -0.59
N CYS A 181 2.24 25.80 -1.25
CA CYS A 181 2.79 25.56 -2.58
C CYS A 181 2.05 26.41 -3.63
N ARG A 182 2.52 26.35 -4.88
CA ARG A 182 1.87 27.06 -5.99
C ARG A 182 0.56 26.35 -6.37
N PRO A 183 -0.45 27.07 -6.90
CA PRO A 183 -1.63 26.43 -7.44
C PRO A 183 -1.26 25.35 -8.47
N ASN A 184 -1.86 24.17 -8.35
CA ASN A 184 -1.65 23.00 -9.23
C ASN A 184 -0.20 22.50 -9.32
N PHE A 185 0.71 22.96 -8.45
CA PHE A 185 2.10 22.56 -8.45
C PHE A 185 2.64 22.41 -7.03
N PHE A 186 3.04 21.19 -6.70
CA PHE A 186 3.63 20.87 -5.41
C PHE A 186 5.16 20.93 -5.46
N LEU A 187 5.81 19.89 -5.97
CA LEU A 187 7.26 19.77 -6.10
C LEU A 187 7.61 19.17 -7.47
N SER A 188 8.82 19.43 -7.97
CA SER A 188 9.28 18.88 -9.25
C SER A 188 9.48 17.37 -9.17
N VAL A 189 8.69 16.61 -9.94
CA VAL A 189 8.80 15.14 -10.01
C VAL A 189 10.18 14.66 -10.46
N HIS A 190 10.92 15.46 -11.22
CA HIS A 190 12.30 15.14 -11.62
C HIS A 190 13.27 15.20 -10.44
N VAL A 191 13.09 16.18 -9.56
CA VAL A 191 13.90 16.32 -8.33
C VAL A 191 13.55 15.19 -7.36
N LEU A 192 12.25 14.94 -7.17
CA LEU A 192 11.78 13.83 -6.33
C LEU A 192 12.29 12.48 -6.82
N SER A 193 12.14 12.19 -8.12
CA SER A 193 12.59 10.93 -8.73
C SER A 193 14.09 10.68 -8.53
N ARG A 194 14.93 11.72 -8.71
CA ARG A 194 16.38 11.60 -8.52
C ARG A 194 16.76 11.28 -7.08
N LEU A 195 16.17 11.97 -6.10
CA LEU A 195 16.47 11.71 -4.69
C LEU A 195 15.92 10.36 -4.23
N PHE A 196 14.67 10.05 -4.58
CA PHE A 196 14.03 8.79 -4.24
C PHE A 196 14.83 7.60 -4.75
N HIS A 197 15.21 7.64 -6.02
CA HIS A 197 16.02 6.61 -6.64
C HIS A 197 17.33 6.38 -5.89
N ARG A 198 18.07 7.46 -5.58
CA ARG A 198 19.33 7.36 -4.82
C ARG A 198 19.09 6.71 -3.46
N LEU A 199 18.18 7.25 -2.66
CA LEU A 199 17.87 6.76 -1.31
C LEU A 199 17.42 5.29 -1.32
N PHE A 200 16.60 4.91 -2.30
CA PHE A 200 16.11 3.55 -2.42
C PHE A 200 17.26 2.57 -2.72
N ILE A 201 18.12 2.87 -3.69
CA ILE A 201 19.25 2.01 -4.06
C ILE A 201 20.26 1.90 -2.93
N GLU A 202 20.57 2.99 -2.23
CA GLU A 202 21.46 2.98 -1.05
C GLU A 202 20.90 2.08 0.06
N ARG A 203 19.62 2.24 0.40
CA ARG A 203 18.96 1.43 1.43
C ARG A 203 18.84 -0.04 1.04
N LEU A 204 18.61 -0.33 -0.24
CA LEU A 204 18.53 -1.70 -0.75
C LEU A 204 19.89 -2.40 -0.70
N ARG A 205 20.97 -1.71 -1.10
CA ARG A 205 22.34 -2.19 -0.94
C ARG A 205 22.69 -2.45 0.52
N ALA A 206 22.37 -1.53 1.42
CA ALA A 206 22.59 -1.73 2.85
C ALA A 206 21.77 -2.91 3.43
N ALA A 207 20.61 -3.24 2.84
CA ALA A 207 19.85 -4.43 3.21
C ALA A 207 20.50 -5.72 2.71
N HIS A 208 21.06 -5.70 1.50
CA HIS A 208 21.84 -6.80 0.95
C HIS A 208 23.09 -7.09 1.81
N GLU A 209 23.91 -6.06 2.05
CA GLU A 209 25.16 -6.17 2.83
C GLU A 209 24.92 -6.67 4.26
N ALA A 210 23.77 -6.34 4.85
CA ALA A 210 23.36 -6.81 6.16
C ALA A 210 22.74 -8.23 6.16
N GLY A 211 22.71 -8.93 5.02
CA GLY A 211 22.11 -10.28 4.91
C GLY A 211 20.59 -10.31 5.11
N ARG A 212 19.90 -9.17 4.95
CA ARG A 212 18.45 -9.05 5.17
C ARG A 212 17.62 -9.42 3.94
N LEU A 213 18.26 -9.65 2.80
CA LEU A 213 17.62 -10.07 1.56
C LEU A 213 17.90 -11.55 1.31
N ARG A 214 16.88 -12.25 0.84
CA ARG A 214 16.93 -13.66 0.44
C ARG A 214 16.59 -13.76 -1.03
N PHE A 215 17.29 -14.65 -1.72
CA PHE A 215 17.15 -14.84 -3.15
C PHE A 215 16.97 -16.32 -3.48
N PHE A 216 16.05 -16.61 -4.39
CA PHE A 216 15.69 -17.96 -4.79
C PHE A 216 15.49 -18.03 -6.31
N ASN A 217 15.61 -19.24 -6.85
CA ASN A 217 15.39 -19.57 -8.27
C ASN A 217 16.23 -18.65 -9.19
N ASP A 218 15.61 -18.03 -10.18
CA ASP A 218 16.27 -17.16 -11.16
C ASP A 218 17.04 -16.00 -10.54
N LEU A 219 16.67 -15.58 -9.32
CA LEU A 219 17.35 -14.51 -8.59
C LEU A 219 18.45 -15.01 -7.65
N ALA A 220 18.66 -16.33 -7.48
CA ALA A 220 19.59 -16.88 -6.48
C ALA A 220 21.01 -16.31 -6.58
N HIS A 221 21.48 -16.03 -7.79
CA HIS A 221 22.78 -15.41 -8.05
C HIS A 221 22.95 -14.03 -7.40
N LEU A 222 21.84 -13.32 -7.11
CA LEU A 222 21.85 -12.02 -6.44
C LEU A 222 22.20 -12.10 -4.94
N ALA A 223 22.35 -13.30 -4.37
CA ALA A 223 22.95 -13.46 -3.05
C ALA A 223 24.40 -12.96 -3.02
N GLU A 224 25.14 -13.10 -4.13
CA GLU A 224 26.51 -12.64 -4.25
C GLU A 224 26.59 -11.12 -4.46
N ARG A 225 27.49 -10.45 -3.73
CA ARG A 225 27.59 -8.98 -3.72
C ARG A 225 27.87 -8.39 -5.10
N ASP A 226 28.81 -8.97 -5.84
CA ASP A 226 29.20 -8.45 -7.16
C ASP A 226 28.08 -8.62 -8.19
N ALA A 227 27.35 -9.73 -8.13
CA ALA A 227 26.18 -9.99 -8.98
C ALA A 227 25.03 -9.03 -8.65
N PHE A 228 24.78 -8.79 -7.37
CA PHE A 228 23.80 -7.80 -6.92
C PHE A 228 24.13 -6.39 -7.40
N ASP A 229 25.40 -6.01 -7.31
CA ASP A 229 25.88 -4.71 -7.75
C ASP A 229 25.76 -4.51 -9.25
N ALA A 230 26.11 -5.54 -10.02
CA ALA A 230 25.91 -5.57 -11.47
C ALA A 230 24.42 -5.48 -11.84
N TYR A 231 23.54 -6.14 -11.09
CA TYR A 231 22.09 -6.09 -11.29
C TYR A 231 21.50 -4.69 -11.05
N LEU A 232 22.01 -3.96 -10.04
CA LEU A 232 21.57 -2.59 -9.74
C LEU A 232 22.20 -1.53 -10.66
N ALA A 233 23.35 -1.79 -11.25
CA ALA A 233 24.07 -0.83 -12.09
C ALA A 233 23.24 -0.19 -13.23
N PRO A 234 22.46 -0.94 -14.04
CA PRO A 234 21.62 -0.32 -15.07
C PRO A 234 20.45 0.49 -14.47
N LEU A 235 19.94 0.08 -13.31
CA LEU A 235 18.84 0.77 -12.63
C LEU A 235 19.26 2.16 -12.14
N ARG A 236 20.54 2.35 -11.80
CA ARG A 236 21.11 3.67 -11.47
C ARG A 236 21.04 4.69 -12.60
N LYS A 237 20.94 4.22 -13.84
CA LYS A 237 20.88 5.07 -15.03
C LYS A 237 19.46 5.16 -15.60
N SER A 238 18.52 4.35 -15.11
CA SER A 238 17.15 4.33 -15.61
C SER A 238 16.29 5.45 -14.99
N LYS A 239 15.21 5.80 -15.67
CA LYS A 239 14.23 6.77 -15.16
C LYS A 239 13.27 6.04 -14.22
N TRP A 240 13.18 6.51 -12.98
CA TRP A 240 12.19 6.05 -12.01
C TRP A 240 10.96 6.95 -12.07
N VAL A 241 9.78 6.35 -12.02
CA VAL A 241 8.53 7.09 -12.16
C VAL A 241 8.09 7.61 -10.80
N VAL A 242 8.04 8.94 -10.71
CA VAL A 242 7.34 9.66 -9.65
C VAL A 242 6.27 10.51 -10.31
N TYR A 243 5.07 10.45 -9.77
CA TYR A 243 3.91 11.16 -10.27
C TYR A 243 3.38 12.07 -9.18
N ALA A 244 2.95 13.29 -9.54
CA ALA A 244 2.31 14.22 -8.60
C ALA A 244 1.21 15.00 -9.33
N LYS A 245 -0.01 14.98 -8.78
CA LYS A 245 -1.13 15.79 -9.28
C LYS A 245 -2.02 16.28 -8.14
N PRO A 246 -2.82 17.34 -8.35
CA PRO A 246 -3.97 17.59 -7.49
C PRO A 246 -4.97 16.40 -7.57
N PRO A 247 -5.74 16.14 -6.49
CA PRO A 247 -6.82 15.16 -6.50
C PRO A 247 -7.87 15.51 -7.57
N PHE A 248 -8.66 14.52 -7.97
CA PHE A 248 -9.76 14.73 -8.93
C PHE A 248 -10.92 15.55 -8.34
N GLY A 249 -11.01 15.65 -7.00
CA GLY A 249 -11.99 16.43 -6.24
C GLY A 249 -11.37 17.07 -5.00
N GLY A 250 -12.19 17.47 -4.02
CA GLY A 250 -11.71 17.95 -2.71
C GLY A 250 -10.98 16.85 -1.91
N PRO A 251 -10.32 17.19 -0.78
CA PRO A 251 -9.66 16.19 0.05
C PRO A 251 -10.61 15.16 0.68
N GLU A 252 -11.92 15.43 0.72
CA GLU A 252 -12.98 14.52 1.16
C GLU A 252 -13.51 13.60 0.04
N ALA A 253 -13.03 13.75 -1.20
CA ALA A 253 -13.51 13.03 -2.39
C ALA A 253 -12.74 11.74 -2.72
#